data_AF-A0AAD1MWX8-F1
#
_entry.id   AF-A0AAD1MWX8-F1
#
_cell.length_a   1.000
_cell.length_b   1.000
_cell.length_c   1.000
_cell.angle_alpha   90.00
_cell.angle_beta   90.00
_cell.angle_gamma   90.00
#
_symmetry.space_group_name_H-M   'P 1'
#
loop_
_entity.id
_entity.type
_entity.pdbx_description
1 polymer ?
#
loop_
_entity_poly.entity_id
_entity_poly.type
_entity_poly.pdbx_seq_one_letter_code
_entity_poly.pdbx_strand_id
1 'polypeptide(L)' 'MYLGAVVMMIGTPPALDSLWGLAALVPGGLALRIRILDEEQLLREQLDGYDDYTRQVRYRLFPAVW' A
#
# COMPACT_ATOMS: atom_id res chain seq x y z
N MET A 1 0.08 6.61 -5.00
CA MET A 1 1.22 5.85 -5.56
C MET A 1 1.09 4.35 -5.31
N TYR A 2 0.87 3.92 -4.06
CA TYR A 2 0.75 2.50 -3.69
C TYR A 2 -0.36 1.71 -4.39
N LEU A 3 -1.53 2.31 -4.64
CA LEU A 3 -2.62 1.64 -5.36
C LEU A 3 -2.22 1.25 -6.79
N GLY A 4 -1.47 2.13 -7.48
CA GLY A 4 -0.89 1.82 -8.78
C GLY A 4 0.12 0.67 -8.72
N ALA A 5 0.92 0.60 -7.65
CA ALA A 5 1.85 -0.51 -7.43
C ALA A 5 1.10 -1.84 -7.24
N VAL A 6 0.01 -1.87 -6.48
CA VAL A 6 -0.83 -3.07 -6.29
C VAL A 6 -1.46 -3.52 -7.62
N VAL A 7 -2.00 -2.59 -8.41
CA VAL A 7 -2.56 -2.90 -9.74
C VAL A 7 -1.50 -3.46 -10.66
N MET A 8 -0.31 -2.86 -10.71
CA MET A 8 0.81 -3.38 -11.51
C MET A 8 1.28 -4.74 -11.02
N MET A 9 1.37 -4.95 -9.71
CA MET A 9 1.82 -6.21 -9.13
C MET A 9 0.87 -7.36 -9.49
N ILE A 10 -0.45 -7.09 -9.54
CA ILE A 10 -1.48 -8.08 -9.95
C ILE A 10 -1.51 -8.25 -11.47
N GLY A 11 -1.32 -7.17 -12.24
CA GLY A 11 -1.40 -7.20 -13.71
C GLY A 11 -0.16 -7.78 -14.40
N THR A 12 1.02 -7.71 -13.77
CA THR A 12 2.29 -8.15 -14.37
C THR A 12 2.41 -9.68 -14.53
N PRO A 13 2.07 -10.52 -13.53
CA PRO A 13 2.14 -11.98 -13.65
C PRO A 13 1.31 -12.58 -14.80
N PRO A 14 0.01 -12.22 -14.98
CA PRO A 14 -0.78 -12.73 -16.10
C PRO A 14 -0.32 -12.17 -17.45
N ALA A 15 0.25 -10.96 -17.50
CA ALA A 15 0.83 -10.42 -18.74
C ALA A 15 2.09 -11.17 -19.19
N LEU A 16 2.78 -11.84 -18.27
CA LEU A 16 3.95 -12.69 -18.54
C LEU A 16 3.59 -14.17 -18.75
N ASP A 17 2.30 -14.51 -18.80
CA ASP A 17 1.77 -15.89 -18.82
C ASP A 17 2.33 -16.77 -17.69
N SER A 18 2.67 -16.14 -16.56
CA SER A 18 3.32 -16.80 -15.42
C SER A 18 2.44 -16.71 -14.19
N LEU A 19 1.62 -17.74 -14.00
CA LEU A 19 0.81 -17.92 -12.79
C LEU A 19 1.68 -18.05 -11.53
N TRP A 20 2.93 -18.50 -11.67
CA TRP A 20 3.91 -18.51 -10.57
C TRP A 20 4.31 -17.11 -10.11
N GLY A 21 4.22 -16.09 -10.98
CA GLY A 21 4.42 -14.70 -10.60
C GLY A 21 3.37 -14.20 -9.59
N LEU A 22 2.18 -14.82 -9.53
CA LEU A 22 1.19 -14.52 -8.50
C LEU A 22 1.65 -14.97 -7.10
N ALA A 23 2.52 -15.97 -7.00
CA ALA A 23 3.11 -16.34 -5.72
C ALA A 23 4.00 -15.22 -5.16
N ALA A 24 4.65 -14.43 -6.03
CA ALA A 24 5.43 -13.25 -5.65
C ALA A 24 4.55 -12.09 -5.15
N LEU A 25 3.24 -12.13 -5.42
CA LEU A 25 2.28 -11.17 -4.92
C LEU A 25 2.16 -11.21 -3.39
N VAL A 26 2.33 -12.39 -2.79
CA VAL A 26 2.23 -12.60 -1.34
C VAL A 26 3.36 -11.88 -0.58
N PRO A 27 4.65 -12.14 -0.85
CA PRO A 27 5.73 -11.39 -0.20
C PRO A 27 5.73 -9.91 -0.62
N GLY A 28 5.39 -9.59 -1.87
CA GLY A 28 5.31 -8.19 -2.33
C GLY A 28 4.22 -7.38 -1.61
N GLY A 29 3.05 -7.98 -1.41
CA GLY A 29 1.95 -7.37 -0.66
C GLY A 29 2.28 -7.20 0.82
N LEU A 30 2.93 -8.20 1.44
CA LEU A 30 3.39 -8.12 2.82
C LEU A 30 4.43 -7.00 3.00
N ALA A 31 5.40 -6.91 2.10
CA ALA A 31 6.42 -5.87 2.12
C ALA A 31 5.80 -4.48 1.95
N LEU A 32 4.86 -4.32 1.03
CA LEU A 32 4.11 -3.06 0.85
C LEU A 32 3.34 -2.68 2.11
N ARG A 33 2.68 -3.63 2.77
CA ARG A 33 1.95 -3.36 4.01
C ARG A 33 2.89 -2.88 5.12
N ILE A 34 4.02 -3.55 5.32
CA ILE A 34 5.02 -3.15 6.31
C ILE A 34 5.53 -1.73 5.98
N ARG A 35 5.79 -1.46 4.70
CA ARG A 35 6.29 -0.15 4.27
C ARG A 35 5.30 0.99 4.52
N ILE A 36 4.01 0.74 4.27
CA ILE A 36 2.95 1.73 4.53
C ILE A 36 2.84 1.99 6.03
N LEU A 37 2.89 0.95 6.87
CA LEU A 37 2.82 1.11 8.33
C LEU A 37 4.02 1.89 8.88
N ASP A 38 5.22 1.61 8.39
CA ASP A 38 6.45 2.32 8.76
C ASP A 38 6.39 3.80 8.35
N GLU A 39 5.92 4.07 7.13
CA GLU A 39 5.72 5.43 6.64
C GLU A 39 4.64 6.18 7.44
N GLU A 40 3.56 5.51 7.84
CA GLU A 40 2.53 6.11 8.70
C GLU A 40 3.05 6.41 10.10
N GLN A 41 3.85 5.53 10.69
CA GLN A 41 4.46 5.77 12.00
C GLN A 41 5.41 6.96 11.93
N LEU A 42 6.27 7.01 10.90
CA LEU A 42 7.19 8.13 10.68
C LEU A 42 6.44 9.46 10.48
N LEU A 43 5.34 9.45 9.72
CA LEU A 43 4.55 10.64 9.47
C LEU A 43 3.81 11.11 10.74
N ARG A 44 3.37 10.19 11.61
CA ARG A 44 2.81 10.56 12.92
C ARG A 44 3.87 11.11 13.88
N GLU A 45 5.09 10.60 13.84
CA GLU A 45 6.17 11.02 14.73
C GLU A 45 6.83 12.34 14.29
N GLN A 46 6.93 12.62 12.99
CA GLN A 46 7.64 13.80 12.47
C GLN A 46 6.75 14.99 12.12
N LEU A 47 5.44 14.80 11.92
CA LEU A 47 4.51 15.89 11.63
C LEU A 47 3.53 16.08 12.79
N ASP A 48 3.84 17.05 13.65
CA ASP A 48 2.88 17.55 14.64
C ASP A 48 1.62 18.05 13.92
N GLY A 49 0.46 17.46 14.24
CA GLY A 49 -0.83 17.75 13.61
C GLY A 49 -1.22 16.82 12.45
N TYR A 50 -0.41 15.81 12.12
CA TYR A 50 -0.76 14.79 11.13
C TYR A 50 -2.02 13.99 11.51
N ASP A 51 -2.28 13.82 12.81
CA ASP A 51 -3.51 13.21 13.31
C ASP A 51 -4.77 14.06 13.03
N ASP A 52 -4.66 15.39 12.98
CA ASP A 52 -5.78 16.24 12.56
C ASP A 52 -5.96 16.23 11.03
N TYR A 53 -4.88 16.04 10.27
CA TYR A 53 -4.96 15.84 8.82
C TYR A 53 -5.59 14.48 8.45
N THR A 54 -5.26 13.40 9.19
CA THR A 54 -5.91 12.08 9.00
C THR A 54 -7.41 12.12 9.32
N ARG A 55 -7.86 13.02 10.21
CA ARG A 55 -9.29 13.24 10.47
C ARG A 55 -10.03 13.93 9.33
N GLN A 56 -9.38 14.81 8.57
CA GLN A 56 -9.98 15.44 7.39
C GLN A 56 -10.04 14.50 6.19
N VAL A 57 -9.02 13.64 6.00
CA VAL A 57 -8.94 12.73 4.85
C VAL A 57 -9.24 11.30 5.29
N ARG A 58 -10.54 11.00 5.40
CA ARG A 58 -11.08 9.72 5.92
C ARG A 58 -10.79 8.49 5.04
N TYR A 59 -10.26 8.68 3.83
CA TYR A 59 -9.94 7.63 2.87
C TYR A 59 -8.57 7.88 2.22
N ARG A 60 -7.60 6.99 2.45
CA ARG A 60 -6.23 7.12 1.92
C ARG A 60 -5.95 6.28 0.67
N LEU A 61 -6.51 5.07 0.58
CA LEU A 61 -6.29 4.18 -0.56
C LEU A 61 -7.59 3.80 -1.28
N PHE A 62 -8.60 3.33 -0.54
CA PHE A 62 -9.93 2.98 -1.06
C PHE A 62 -10.92 3.03 0.11
N PRO A 63 -12.24 3.17 -0.11
CA PRO A 63 -13.21 3.00 0.97
C PRO A 63 -13.04 1.60 1.54
N ALA A 64 -12.68 1.50 2.83
CA ALA A 64 -12.44 0.27 3.60
C ALA A 64 -11.01 -0.31 3.63
N VAL A 65 -9.99 0.34 3.04
CA VAL A 65 -8.58 -0.04 3.26
C VAL A 65 -7.88 1.10 4.02
N TRP A 66 -7.70 0.89 5.32
CA TRP A 66 -6.73 1.61 6.16
C TRP A 66 -5.37 0.94 5.98
#